data_AF-A0A8S0FF96-F1
#
_entry.id   AF-A0A8S0FF96-F1
#
_cell.length_a   1.000
_cell.length_b   1.000
_cell.length_c   1.000
_cell.angle_alpha   90.00
_cell.angle_beta   90.00
_cell.angle_gamma   90.00
#
_symmetry.space_group_name_H-M   'P 1'
#
loop_
_entity.id
_entity.type
_entity.pdbx_description
1 polymer ?
#
loop_
_entity_poly.entity_id
_entity_poly.type
_entity_poly.pdbx_seq_one_letter_code
_entity_poly.pdbx_strand_id
1 'polypeptide(L)'
;MLETGRSPRTEDEHMIAGNARLMAEIPHLLAEPLTPALIRQLHAIGMGGINDAKYRPGEFRETDDVVIADYDGNIVHQPPAAALLPERLEKVCQWLNSHEGYIHPLVRACILFILCWPMNIRFGMATGAPVGRCFTGIC
;
A
#
# COMPACT_ATOMS: atom_id res chain seq x y z
N MET A 1 -15.88 17.75 -1.81
CA MET A 1 -15.07 17.29 -0.66
C MET A 1 -13.71 17.95 -0.75
N LEU A 2 -12.87 17.56 -1.72
CA LEU A 2 -11.59 18.23 -1.94
C LEU A 2 -11.72 19.70 -2.40
N GLU A 3 -12.51 19.97 -3.44
CA GLU A 3 -12.71 21.34 -3.92
C GLU A 3 -13.49 22.23 -2.95
N THR A 4 -14.45 21.64 -2.23
CA THR A 4 -15.36 22.37 -1.35
C THR A 4 -14.88 22.45 0.11
N GLY A 5 -13.74 21.84 0.44
CA GLY A 5 -13.17 21.82 1.80
C GLY A 5 -14.01 21.10 2.87
N ARG A 6 -15.11 20.44 2.49
CA ARG A 6 -15.94 19.69 3.45
C ARG A 6 -15.22 18.42 3.93
N SER A 7 -15.47 18.01 5.16
CA SER A 7 -14.96 16.74 5.70
C SER A 7 -15.50 15.51 4.92
N PRO A 8 -14.69 14.45 4.79
CA PRO A 8 -15.14 13.16 4.26
C PRO A 8 -16.17 12.52 5.21
N ARG A 9 -17.10 11.75 4.64
CA ARG A 9 -18.23 11.15 5.37
C ARG A 9 -18.33 9.63 5.19
N THR A 10 -17.91 9.12 4.03
CA THR A 10 -17.92 7.70 3.70
C THR A 10 -16.50 7.15 3.65
N GLU A 11 -16.37 5.83 3.78
CA GLU A 11 -15.08 5.15 3.69
C GLU A 11 -14.34 5.49 2.38
N ASP A 12 -15.07 5.52 1.25
CA ASP A 12 -14.55 5.93 -0.06
C ASP A 12 -14.06 7.39 -0.07
N GLU A 13 -14.81 8.30 0.56
CA GLU A 13 -14.38 9.70 0.66
C GLU A 13 -13.13 9.84 1.53
N HIS A 14 -13.01 9.04 2.59
CA HIS A 14 -11.82 8.98 3.42
C HIS A 14 -10.62 8.40 2.64
N MET A 15 -10.83 7.40 1.77
CA MET A 15 -9.80 6.89 0.85
C MET A 15 -9.32 7.97 -0.11
N ILE A 16 -10.23 8.70 -0.74
CA ILE A 16 -9.89 9.81 -1.65
C ILE A 16 -9.13 10.91 -0.90
N ALA A 17 -9.59 11.29 0.30
CA ALA A 17 -8.93 12.29 1.13
C ALA A 17 -7.56 11.79 1.64
N GLY A 18 -7.42 10.50 1.92
CA GLY A 18 -6.16 9.84 2.25
C GLY A 18 -5.14 9.95 1.13
N ASN A 19 -5.55 9.63 -0.10
CA ASN A 19 -4.67 9.76 -1.27
C ASN A 19 -4.26 11.23 -1.52
N ALA A 20 -5.20 12.18 -1.37
CA ALA A 20 -4.87 13.60 -1.50
C ALA A 20 -3.83 14.06 -0.46
N ARG A 21 -3.96 13.62 0.80
CA ARG A 21 -2.96 13.88 1.86
C ARG A 21 -1.62 13.25 1.51
N LEU A 22 -1.61 12.00 1.06
CA LEU A 22 -0.38 11.30 0.66
C LEU A 22 0.36 12.06 -0.45
N MET A 23 -0.35 12.49 -1.50
CA MET A 23 0.23 13.24 -2.61
C MET A 23 0.83 14.59 -2.17
N ALA A 24 0.27 15.23 -1.12
CA ALA A 24 0.81 16.45 -0.55
C ALA A 24 2.09 16.21 0.29
N GLU A 25 2.21 15.06 0.95
CA GLU A 25 3.35 14.72 1.81
C GLU A 25 4.57 14.16 1.04
N ILE A 26 4.35 13.47 -0.09
CA ILE A 26 5.41 12.86 -0.90
C ILE A 26 6.60 13.80 -1.17
N PRO A 27 6.41 15.06 -1.62
CA PRO A 27 7.52 15.98 -1.90
C PRO A 27 8.46 16.22 -0.71
N HIS A 28 7.94 16.18 0.51
CA HIS A 28 8.73 16.38 1.74
C HIS A 28 9.52 15.13 2.13
N LEU A 29 9.07 13.96 1.68
CA LEU A 29 9.65 12.66 2.01
C LEU A 29 10.64 12.16 0.94
N LEU A 30 10.60 12.72 -0.28
CA LEU A 30 11.51 12.37 -1.38
C LEU A 30 12.98 12.77 -1.13
N ALA A 31 13.25 13.58 -0.11
CA ALA A 31 14.62 13.95 0.27
C ALA A 31 15.37 12.81 1.00
N GLU A 32 14.65 11.79 1.46
CA GLU A 32 15.19 10.66 2.22
C GLU A 32 15.33 9.39 1.36
N PRO A 33 16.31 8.51 1.64
CA PRO A 33 16.39 7.22 0.97
C PRO A 33 15.16 6.37 1.29
N LEU A 34 14.75 5.53 0.32
CA LEU A 34 13.58 4.67 0.51
C LEU A 34 13.88 3.61 1.58
N THR A 35 13.12 3.58 2.66
CA THR A 35 13.24 2.57 3.71
C THR A 35 11.90 1.88 3.97
N PRO A 36 11.87 0.66 4.54
CA PRO A 36 10.61 0.05 4.96
C PRO A 36 9.84 0.92 5.96
N ALA A 37 10.54 1.68 6.81
CA ALA A 37 9.92 2.64 7.72
C ALA A 37 9.21 3.77 6.97
N LEU A 38 9.82 4.32 5.92
CA LEU A 38 9.20 5.33 5.08
C LEU A 38 7.97 4.78 4.35
N ILE A 39 8.03 3.53 3.85
CA ILE A 39 6.86 2.88 3.24
C ILE A 39 5.71 2.73 4.24
N ARG A 40 6.01 2.34 5.49
CA ARG A 40 5.00 2.28 6.56
C ARG A 40 4.41 3.66 6.88
N GLN A 41 5.23 4.70 6.89
CA GLN A 41 4.77 6.07 7.10
C GLN A 41 3.84 6.54 5.98
N LEU A 42 4.23 6.32 4.71
CA LEU A 42 3.38 6.61 3.56
C LEU A 42 2.06 5.83 3.61
N HIS A 43 2.11 4.56 4.00
CA HIS A 43 0.91 3.74 4.22
C HIS A 43 0.02 4.32 5.34
N ALA A 44 0.60 4.76 6.46
CA ALA A 44 -0.13 5.38 7.55
C ALA A 44 -0.81 6.69 7.14
N ILE A 45 -0.13 7.53 6.35
CA ILE A 45 -0.67 8.80 5.85
C ILE A 45 -1.85 8.55 4.90
N GLY A 46 -1.69 7.61 3.96
CA GLY A 46 -2.70 7.28 2.96
C GLY A 46 -3.94 6.62 3.54
N MET A 47 -3.75 5.71 4.51
CA MET A 47 -4.85 4.90 5.06
C MET A 47 -5.44 5.43 6.38
N GLY A 48 -4.76 6.38 7.02
CA GLY A 48 -5.14 6.90 8.33
C GLY A 48 -6.47 7.63 8.33
N GLY A 49 -7.35 7.27 9.27
CA GLY A 49 -8.66 7.88 9.45
C GLY A 49 -9.74 7.35 8.51
N ILE A 50 -9.50 6.26 7.77
CA ILE A 50 -10.54 5.57 6.99
C ILE A 50 -11.29 4.60 7.89
N ASN A 51 -10.59 3.58 8.39
CA ASN A 51 -11.07 2.61 9.36
C ASN A 51 -9.83 1.92 9.98
N ASP A 52 -9.23 2.60 10.96
CA ASP A 52 -7.91 2.23 11.46
C ASP A 52 -7.89 0.83 12.12
N ALA A 53 -9.01 0.43 12.72
CA ALA A 53 -9.17 -0.91 13.30
C ALA A 53 -9.18 -2.01 12.23
N LYS A 54 -9.76 -1.74 11.05
CA LYS A 54 -9.84 -2.69 9.93
C LYS A 54 -8.53 -2.75 9.14
N TYR A 55 -7.92 -1.60 8.88
CA TYR A 55 -6.80 -1.46 7.94
C TYR A 55 -5.42 -1.37 8.59
N ARG A 56 -5.35 -1.09 9.90
CA ARG A 56 -4.09 -0.97 10.65
C ARG A 56 -3.02 -0.14 9.90
N PRO A 57 -3.27 1.16 9.67
CA PRO A 57 -2.39 2.02 8.89
C PRO A 57 -0.95 1.99 9.42
N GLY A 58 0.02 1.76 8.53
CA GLY A 58 1.44 1.70 8.89
C GLY A 58 1.92 0.40 9.58
N GLU A 59 1.07 -0.61 9.73
CA GLU A 59 1.48 -1.94 10.21
C GLU A 59 1.66 -2.92 9.03
N PHE A 60 2.64 -3.81 9.14
CA PHE A 60 2.69 -4.98 8.26
C PHE A 60 1.70 -6.03 8.78
N ARG A 61 1.20 -6.88 7.87
CA ARG A 61 0.39 -8.02 8.31
C ARG A 61 1.24 -8.99 9.14
N GLU A 62 0.61 -9.53 10.16
CA GLU A 62 1.19 -10.54 11.05
C GLU A 62 0.76 -11.96 10.64
N THR A 63 -0.27 -12.06 9.80
CA THR A 63 -0.96 -13.30 9.43
C THR A 63 -1.00 -13.50 7.91
N ASP A 64 -1.19 -14.76 7.51
CA ASP A 64 -1.30 -15.21 6.10
C ASP A 64 -2.78 -15.43 5.67
N ASP A 65 -3.71 -14.81 6.38
CA ASP A 65 -5.16 -14.88 6.18
C ASP A 65 -5.67 -14.05 4.99
N VAL A 66 -4.82 -13.17 4.46
CA VAL A 66 -5.16 -12.29 3.34
C VAL A 66 -4.94 -13.03 2.03
N VAL A 67 -6.00 -13.15 1.22
CA VAL A 67 -5.96 -13.81 -0.09
C VAL A 67 -6.69 -12.97 -1.13
N ILE A 68 -6.20 -13.00 -2.36
CA ILE A 68 -6.94 -12.45 -3.50
C ILE A 68 -7.78 -13.59 -4.04
N ALA A 69 -9.10 -13.43 -3.97
CA ALA A 69 -10.06 -14.40 -4.47
C ALA A 69 -10.82 -13.83 -5.67
N ASP A 70 -11.27 -14.70 -6.58
CA ASP A 70 -12.20 -14.34 -7.64
C ASP A 70 -13.62 -14.12 -7.08
N TYR A 71 -14.58 -13.85 -7.98
CA TYR A 71 -16.00 -13.70 -7.63
C TYR A 71 -16.59 -14.98 -7.04
N ASP A 72 -16.14 -16.14 -7.49
CA ASP A 72 -16.62 -17.45 -7.06
C ASP A 72 -15.98 -17.91 -5.73
N GLY A 73 -14.99 -17.15 -5.23
CA GLY A 73 -14.29 -17.41 -3.98
C GLY A 73 -13.07 -18.32 -4.12
N ASN A 74 -12.63 -18.64 -5.34
CA ASN A 74 -11.40 -19.36 -5.56
C ASN A 74 -10.20 -18.44 -5.29
N ILE A 75 -9.19 -18.96 -4.60
CA ILE A 75 -7.97 -18.21 -4.32
C ILE A 75 -7.17 -18.09 -5.63
N VAL A 76 -7.07 -16.87 -6.15
CA VAL A 76 -6.30 -16.53 -7.35
C VAL A 76 -4.84 -16.25 -7.00
N HIS A 77 -4.61 -15.62 -5.84
CA HIS A 77 -3.27 -15.31 -5.38
C HIS A 77 -3.22 -15.30 -3.85
N GLN A 78 -2.21 -16.00 -3.32
CA GLN A 78 -1.85 -15.91 -1.92
C GLN A 78 -0.52 -15.15 -1.80
N PRO A 79 -0.50 -14.03 -1.07
CA PRO A 79 0.73 -13.32 -0.75
C PRO A 79 1.76 -14.26 -0.08
N PRO A 80 3.06 -13.94 -0.13
CA PRO A 80 4.09 -14.70 0.58
C PRO A 80 3.83 -14.75 2.10
N ALA A 81 4.62 -15.48 2.89
CA ALA A 81 4.42 -15.49 4.35
C ALA A 81 4.64 -14.11 4.99
N ALA A 82 3.82 -13.74 5.98
CA ALA A 82 3.85 -12.47 6.71
C ALA A 82 5.23 -12.20 7.31
N ALA A 83 5.82 -13.24 7.90
CA ALA A 83 7.15 -13.20 8.51
C ALA A 83 8.26 -12.79 7.52
N LEU A 84 8.07 -13.01 6.21
CA LEU A 84 9.05 -12.67 5.18
C LEU A 84 8.90 -11.25 4.63
N LEU A 85 7.82 -10.53 4.98
CA LEU A 85 7.57 -9.20 4.44
C LEU A 85 8.66 -8.19 4.79
N PRO A 86 9.12 -8.09 6.05
CA PRO A 86 10.14 -7.10 6.40
C PRO A 86 11.43 -7.33 5.60
N GLU A 87 11.89 -8.58 5.53
CA GLU A 87 13.12 -8.94 4.80
C GLU A 87 12.99 -8.71 3.28
N ARG A 88 11.84 -9.07 2.70
CA ARG A 88 11.59 -8.87 1.26
C ARG A 88 11.54 -7.39 0.89
N LEU A 89 10.87 -6.58 1.72
CA LEU A 89 10.75 -5.15 1.49
C LEU A 89 12.11 -4.45 1.66
N GLU A 90 12.90 -4.86 2.64
CA GLU A 90 14.27 -4.39 2.83
C GLU A 90 15.13 -4.62 1.57
N LYS A 91 15.07 -5.81 0.97
CA LYS A 91 15.79 -6.11 -0.29
C LYS A 91 15.34 -5.21 -1.45
N VAL A 92 14.05 -4.92 -1.55
CA VAL A 92 13.52 -4.01 -2.59
C VAL A 92 14.01 -2.58 -2.36
N CYS A 93 13.97 -2.09 -1.12
CA CYS A 93 14.50 -0.78 -0.75
C CYS A 93 16.00 -0.67 -1.05
N GLN A 94 16.79 -1.68 -0.68
CA GLN A 94 18.22 -1.74 -0.98
C GLN A 94 18.49 -1.69 -2.49
N TRP A 95 17.74 -2.46 -3.28
CA TRP A 95 17.87 -2.45 -4.74
C TRP A 95 17.50 -1.08 -5.34
N LEU A 96 16.44 -0.43 -4.87
CA LEU A 96 16.02 0.89 -5.37
C LEU A 96 17.00 2.01 -5.03
N ASN A 97 17.58 1.94 -3.84
CA ASN A 97 18.61 2.89 -3.40
C ASN A 97 19.98 2.59 -4.04
N SER A 98 20.16 1.43 -4.69
CA SER A 98 21.39 1.11 -5.39
C SER A 98 21.55 1.98 -6.65
N HIS A 99 22.79 2.39 -6.89
CA HIS A 99 23.17 3.18 -8.07
C HIS A 99 23.86 2.31 -9.14
N GLU A 100 23.71 0.99 -9.03
CA GLU A 100 24.32 0.03 -9.95
C GLU A 100 23.53 -0.04 -11.26
N GLY A 101 24.16 0.40 -12.36
CA GLY A 101 23.54 0.44 -13.67
C GLY A 101 22.54 1.58 -13.80
N TYR A 102 22.64 2.33 -14.89
CA TYR A 102 21.62 3.34 -15.20
C TYR A 102 20.31 2.64 -15.59
N ILE A 103 19.28 2.79 -14.76
CA ILE A 103 17.91 2.38 -15.06
C ILE A 103 17.07 3.65 -15.00
N HIS A 104 16.27 3.88 -16.05
CA HIS A 104 15.41 5.05 -16.12
C HIS A 104 14.44 5.09 -14.91
N PRO A 105 14.22 6.24 -14.25
CA PRO A 105 13.38 6.33 -13.06
C PRO A 105 11.96 5.76 -13.23
N LEU A 106 11.36 5.95 -14.41
CA LEU A 106 10.06 5.34 -14.76
C LEU A 106 10.10 3.80 -14.69
N VAL A 107 11.17 3.18 -15.21
CA VAL A 107 11.33 1.73 -15.18
C VAL A 107 11.55 1.24 -13.76
N ARG A 108 12.32 1.98 -12.94
CA ARG A 108 12.47 1.69 -11.51
C ARG A 108 11.13 1.75 -10.78
N ALA A 109 10.29 2.74 -11.08
CA ALA A 109 8.95 2.86 -10.52
C ALA A 109 8.04 1.69 -10.93
N CYS A 110 8.07 1.28 -12.20
CA CYS A 110 7.32 0.10 -12.67
C CYS A 110 7.80 -1.19 -11.98
N ILE A 111 9.11 -1.37 -11.80
CA ILE A 111 9.65 -2.55 -11.11
C ILE A 111 9.24 -2.54 -9.63
N LEU A 112 9.35 -1.39 -8.95
CA LEU A 112 8.86 -1.25 -7.58
C LEU A 112 7.38 -1.61 -7.49
N PHE A 113 6.55 -1.11 -8.41
CA PHE A 113 5.13 -1.40 -8.47
C PHE A 113 4.86 -2.91 -8.59
N ILE A 114 5.53 -3.58 -9.54
CA ILE A 114 5.37 -5.02 -9.79
C ILE A 114 5.84 -5.85 -8.59
N LEU A 115 6.93 -5.45 -7.91
CA LEU A 115 7.46 -6.18 -6.76
C LEU A 115 6.66 -5.95 -5.48
N CYS A 116 6.15 -4.74 -5.26
CA CYS A 116 5.40 -4.38 -4.06
C CYS A 116 3.96 -4.92 -4.10
N TRP A 117 3.33 -4.95 -5.29
CA TRP A 117 1.98 -5.44 -5.49
C TRP A 117 1.66 -6.82 -4.84
N PRO A 118 2.44 -7.90 -5.09
CA PRO A 118 2.15 -9.22 -4.52
C PRO A 118 2.45 -9.32 -3.02
N MET A 119 3.12 -8.33 -2.40
CA MET A 119 3.45 -8.37 -0.97
C MET A 119 2.23 -8.10 -0.07
N ASN A 120 1.17 -7.51 -0.62
CA ASN A 120 -0.10 -7.20 0.03
C ASN A 120 0.06 -6.69 1.48
N ILE A 121 0.45 -5.42 1.58
CA ILE A 121 0.50 -4.65 2.83
C ILE A 121 -0.93 -4.23 3.19
N ARG A 122 -1.82 -5.20 3.48
CA ARG A 122 -3.22 -5.01 3.95
C ARG A 122 -3.91 -3.75 3.39
N PHE A 123 -3.81 -3.51 2.08
CA PHE A 123 -4.47 -2.39 1.40
C PHE A 123 -5.92 -2.78 1.21
N GLY A 124 -6.76 -2.43 2.18
CA GLY A 124 -8.16 -2.77 2.08
C GLY A 124 -8.88 -1.95 1.04
N MET A 125 -9.55 -2.62 0.12
CA MET A 125 -10.52 -2.00 -0.78
C MET A 125 -11.86 -1.87 -0.07
N ALA A 126 -12.56 -0.77 -0.33
CA ALA A 126 -13.84 -0.39 0.28
C ALA A 126 -15.06 -1.21 -0.18
N THR A 127 -14.90 -2.47 -0.58
CA THR A 127 -16.06 -3.32 -0.89
C THR A 127 -16.34 -4.24 0.30
N GLY A 128 -17.59 -4.26 0.76
CA GLY A 128 -18.07 -4.94 1.97
C GLY A 128 -17.97 -6.47 1.98
N ALA A 129 -16.80 -7.02 1.66
CA ALA A 129 -16.49 -8.44 1.82
C ALA A 129 -16.04 -8.72 3.27
N PRO A 130 -16.63 -9.72 3.96
CA PRO A 130 -16.36 -10.03 5.36
C PRO A 130 -15.04 -10.76 5.61
N VAL A 131 -14.24 -10.99 4.57
CA VAL A 131 -12.95 -11.68 4.60
C VAL A 131 -12.03 -10.92 3.68
N GLY A 132 -10.73 -10.80 4.00
CA GLY A 132 -9.72 -9.97 3.34
C GLY A 132 -9.54 -10.18 1.83
N ARG A 133 -10.58 -9.90 1.06
CA ARG A 133 -10.66 -9.87 -0.39
C ARG A 133 -10.17 -8.49 -0.80
N CYS A 134 -8.89 -8.39 -1.13
CA CYS A 134 -8.41 -7.25 -1.89
C CYS A 134 -8.85 -7.48 -3.33
N PHE A 135 -10.03 -6.98 -3.71
CA PHE A 135 -10.37 -6.85 -5.13
C PHE A 135 -9.34 -5.94 -5.76
N THR A 136 -8.86 -6.27 -6.95
CA THR A 136 -7.87 -5.47 -7.68
C THR A 136 -8.58 -4.27 -8.28
N GLY A 137 -8.61 -3.15 -7.56
CA GLY A 137 -9.33 -1.97 -8.02
C GLY A 137 -8.82 -0.65 -7.48
N ILE A 138 -7.54 -0.57 -7.09
CA ILE A 138 -6.83 0.70 -6.98
C ILE A 138 -5.38 0.41 -7.38
N CYS A 139 -5.06 0.76 -8.62
CA CYS A 139 -3.84 1.45 -9.05
C CYS A 139 -4.18 2.11 -10.40
#